data_AF-A0A931YKB3-F1
#
_entry.id   AF-A0A931YKB3-F1
#
_cell.length_a   1.000
_cell.length_b   1.000
_cell.length_c   1.000
_cell.angle_alpha   90.00
_cell.angle_beta   90.00
_cell.angle_gamma   90.00
#
_symmetry.space_group_name_H-M   'P 1'
#
loop_
_entity.id
_entity.type
_entity.pdbx_description
1 polymer ?
#
loop_
_entity_poly.entity_id
_entity_poly.type
_entity_poly.pdbx_seq_one_letter_code
_entity_poly.pdbx_strand_id
1 'polypeptide(L)'
;MLASWGVAFDAIDVEAEPTARRELERLRIPAVPAVVVGDRAVHGWNPTAVAALVGVRYAEPTRLAPAELARRLDRILAAAQRALRQVPPAQLDARVVPGRERSV
;
A
#
# COMPACT_ATOMS: atom_id res chain seq x y z
N MET A 1 -1.20 3.12 8.31
CA MET A 1 -1.22 1.98 9.27
C MET A 1 -0.46 2.31 10.55
N LEU A 2 0.85 2.61 10.51
CA LEU A 2 1.60 2.94 11.73
C LEU A 2 1.06 4.19 12.46
N ALA A 3 0.77 5.26 11.71
CA ALA A 3 0.15 6.48 12.26
C ALA A 3 -1.19 6.20 12.97
N SER A 4 -2.06 5.36 12.38
CA SER A 4 -3.35 4.98 13.00
C SER A 4 -3.20 4.11 14.24
N TRP A 5 -2.02 3.53 14.48
CA TRP A 5 -1.67 2.81 15.70
C TRP A 5 -0.92 3.68 16.73
N GLY A 6 -0.76 4.98 16.46
CA GLY A 6 -0.04 5.89 17.34
C GLY A 6 1.47 5.64 17.39
N VAL A 7 2.03 4.89 16.43
CA VAL A 7 3.46 4.61 16.35
C VAL A 7 4.13 5.73 15.55
N ALA A 8 5.14 6.38 16.15
CA ALA A 8 6.01 7.32 15.44
C ALA A 8 6.95 6.57 14.50
N PHE A 9 7.17 7.12 13.31
CA PHE A 9 8.02 6.50 12.28
C PHE A 9 8.56 7.57 11.33
N ASP A 10 9.70 7.27 10.70
CA ASP A 10 10.25 8.05 9.61
C ASP A 10 9.86 7.39 8.27
N ALA A 11 9.25 8.18 7.38
CA ALA A 11 8.91 7.74 6.03
C ALA A 11 10.07 8.06 5.08
N ILE A 12 10.77 7.03 4.61
CA ILE A 12 11.97 7.18 3.79
C ILE A 12 11.66 6.75 2.36
N ASP A 13 11.94 7.63 1.40
CA ASP A 13 11.96 7.30 -0.02
C ASP A 13 13.34 6.73 -0.38
N VAL A 14 13.40 5.41 -0.55
CA VAL A 14 14.63 4.68 -0.84
C VAL A 14 15.18 4.92 -2.25
N GLU A 15 14.40 5.54 -3.14
CA GLU A 15 14.87 5.95 -4.47
C GLU A 15 15.54 7.32 -4.40
N ALA A 16 15.04 8.20 -3.54
CA ALA A 16 15.65 9.51 -3.29
C ALA A 16 16.90 9.43 -2.38
N GLU A 17 17.01 8.40 -1.53
CA GLU A 17 18.07 8.26 -0.54
C GLU A 17 18.94 6.99 -0.73
N PRO A 18 20.12 7.09 -1.38
CA PRO A 18 20.99 5.94 -1.65
C PRO A 18 21.53 5.23 -0.40
N THR A 19 21.57 5.90 0.74
CA THR A 19 21.95 5.29 2.04
C THR A 19 20.86 4.35 2.55
N ALA A 20 19.58 4.72 2.38
CA ALA A 20 18.45 3.88 2.76
C ALA A 20 18.38 2.60 1.91
N ARG A 21 18.76 2.68 0.62
CA ARG A 21 18.89 1.49 -0.24
C ARG A 21 19.90 0.48 0.30
N ARG A 22 21.06 0.96 0.77
CA ARG A 22 22.11 0.11 1.37
C ARG A 22 21.65 -0.57 2.66
N GLU A 23 20.81 0.10 3.45
CA GLU A 23 20.20 -0.51 4.64
C GLU A 23 19.27 -1.67 4.28
N LEU A 24 18.48 -1.55 3.20
CA LEU A 24 17.67 -2.67 2.71
C LEU A 24 18.54 -3.87 2.30
N GLU A 25 19.63 -3.62 1.58
CA GLU A 25 20.58 -4.67 1.17
C GLU A 25 21.23 -5.35 2.38
N ARG A 26 21.67 -4.58 3.38
CA ARG A 26 22.21 -5.08 4.65
C ARG A 26 21.21 -6.01 5.36
N LEU A 27 19.93 -5.64 5.35
CA LEU A 27 18.84 -6.42 5.94
C LEU A 27 18.30 -7.52 5.03
N ARG A 28 18.88 -7.71 3.83
CA ARG A 28 18.48 -8.68 2.79
C ARG A 28 17.01 -8.52 2.36
N ILE A 29 16.53 -7.28 2.33
CA ILE A 29 15.18 -6.95 1.89
C ILE A 29 15.23 -6.64 0.38
N PRO A 30 14.52 -7.41 -0.46
CA PRO A 30 14.69 -7.31 -1.91
C PRO A 30 13.97 -6.11 -2.53
N ALA A 31 12.92 -5.59 -1.87
CA ALA A 31 12.11 -4.51 -2.40
C ALA A 31 11.41 -3.70 -1.30
N VAL A 32 10.82 -2.58 -1.70
CA VAL A 32 9.89 -1.82 -0.86
C VAL A 32 8.43 -2.24 -1.14
N PRO A 33 7.49 -2.02 -0.19
CA PRO A 33 7.67 -1.40 1.12
C PRO A 33 8.31 -2.32 2.16
N ALA A 34 8.99 -1.74 3.14
CA ALA A 34 9.54 -2.42 4.31
C ALA A 34 9.37 -1.57 5.57
N VAL A 35 9.21 -2.21 6.71
CA VAL A 35 9.22 -1.57 8.04
C VAL A 35 10.40 -2.13 8.82
N VAL A 36 11.26 -1.24 9.33
CA VAL A 36 12.51 -1.60 10.02
C VAL A 36 12.50 -1.01 11.43
N VAL A 37 12.93 -1.82 12.41
CA VAL A 37 13.16 -1.40 13.80
C VAL A 37 14.48 -2.00 14.27
N GLY A 38 15.54 -1.18 14.27
CA GLY A 38 16.92 -1.66 14.50
C GLY A 38 17.33 -2.66 13.42
N ASP A 39 17.73 -3.86 13.82
CA ASP A 39 18.12 -4.95 12.91
C ASP A 39 16.96 -5.90 12.53
N ARG A 40 15.73 -5.57 12.93
CA ARG A 40 14.53 -6.36 12.62
C ARG A 40 13.72 -5.67 11.54
N ALA A 41 13.18 -6.45 10.62
CA ALA A 41 12.37 -5.90 9.54
C ALA A 41 11.19 -6.79 9.15
N VAL A 42 10.17 -6.17 8.59
CA VAL A 42 9.07 -6.81 7.87
C VAL A 42 9.03 -6.25 6.46
N HIS A 43 9.10 -7.14 5.47
CA HIS A 43 9.01 -6.80 4.05
C HIS A 43 7.59 -7.03 3.52
N GLY A 44 7.13 -6.14 2.65
CA GLY A 44 5.84 -6.21 2.00
C GLY A 44 4.66 -5.89 2.92
N TRP A 45 3.46 -6.27 2.48
CA TRP A 45 2.24 -6.06 3.25
C TRP A 45 1.96 -7.25 4.16
N ASN A 46 2.33 -7.12 5.45
CA ASN A 46 1.97 -8.07 6.50
C ASN A 46 1.65 -7.34 7.81
N PRO A 47 0.40 -6.85 7.99
CA PRO A 47 0.00 -6.08 9.17
C PRO A 47 0.24 -6.81 10.50
N THR A 48 0.03 -8.13 10.54
CA THR A 48 0.25 -8.95 11.73
C THR A 48 1.72 -8.97 12.14
N ALA A 49 2.63 -9.19 11.17
CA ALA A 49 4.07 -9.15 11.45
C ALA A 49 4.54 -7.74 11.81
N VAL A 50 4.03 -6.69 11.16
CA VAL A 50 4.36 -5.30 11.51
C VAL A 50 3.88 -4.98 12.93
N ALA A 51 2.67 -5.41 13.31
CA ALA A 51 2.15 -5.21 14.65
C ALA A 51 3.02 -5.87 15.73
N ALA A 52 3.46 -7.11 15.48
CA ALA A 52 4.40 -7.81 16.36
C ALA A 52 5.76 -7.10 16.42
N LEU A 53 6.26 -6.59 15.29
CA LEU A 53 7.53 -5.86 15.21
C LEU A 53 7.54 -4.61 16.11
N VAL A 54 6.44 -3.85 16.11
CA VAL A 54 6.29 -2.58 16.85
C VAL A 54 5.56 -2.72 18.19
N GLY A 55 5.18 -3.93 18.58
CA GLY A 55 4.59 -4.23 19.90
C GLY A 55 3.15 -3.76 20.10
N VAL A 56 2.37 -3.61 19.03
CA VAL A 56 0.95 -3.20 19.11
C VAL A 56 0.02 -4.39 19.01
N ARG A 57 -1.11 -4.34 19.72
CA ARG A 57 -2.17 -5.34 19.56
C ARG A 57 -2.89 -5.10 18.23
N TYR A 58 -2.85 -6.09 17.36
CA TYR A 58 -3.56 -6.08 16.09
C TYR A 58 -4.49 -7.27 16.01
N ALA A 59 -5.76 -7.00 15.68
CA ALA A 59 -6.72 -8.02 15.33
C ALA A 59 -6.93 -7.95 13.82
N GLU A 60 -6.77 -9.08 13.13
CA GLU A 60 -7.10 -9.13 11.71
C GLU A 60 -8.59 -8.80 11.53
N PRO A 61 -8.93 -7.91 10.60
CA PRO A 61 -10.32 -7.64 10.28
C PRO A 61 -10.97 -8.91 9.74
N THR A 62 -12.25 -9.10 10.06
CA THR A 62 -13.02 -10.24 9.57
C THR A 62 -13.01 -10.26 8.04
N ARG A 63 -12.47 -11.35 7.48
CA ARG A 63 -12.50 -11.57 6.03
C ARG A 63 -13.91 -11.93 5.60
N LEU A 64 -14.37 -11.32 4.51
CA LEU A 64 -15.63 -11.71 3.88
C LEU A 64 -15.49 -13.12 3.30
N ALA A 65 -16.58 -13.88 3.33
CA ALA A 65 -16.65 -15.12 2.58
C ALA A 65 -16.44 -14.83 1.07
N PRO A 66 -15.80 -15.73 0.30
CA PRO A 66 -15.49 -15.49 -1.11
C PRO A 66 -16.71 -15.05 -1.95
N ALA A 67 -17.86 -15.68 -1.75
CA ALA A 67 -19.09 -15.33 -2.45
C ALA A 67 -19.57 -13.90 -2.13
N GLU A 68 -19.47 -13.48 -0.86
CA GLU A 68 -19.83 -12.13 -0.45
C GLU A 68 -18.86 -11.11 -1.03
N LEU A 69 -17.55 -11.41 -1.03
CA LEU A 69 -16.54 -10.56 -1.62
C LEU A 69 -16.79 -10.33 -3.11
N ALA A 70 -17.04 -11.41 -3.87
CA ALA A 70 -17.37 -11.33 -5.29
C ALA A 70 -18.60 -10.44 -5.54
N ARG A 71 -19.68 -10.67 -4.78
CA ARG A 71 -20.91 -9.86 -4.87
C ARG A 71 -20.67 -8.37 -4.59
N ARG A 72 -19.76 -8.02 -3.66
CA ARG A 72 -19.41 -6.61 -3.41
C ARG A 72 -18.57 -6.04 -4.54
N LEU A 73 -17.63 -6.81 -5.06
CA LEU A 73 -16.80 -6.42 -6.19
C LEU A 73 -17.67 -6.12 -7.42
N ASP A 74 -18.64 -6.98 -7.73
CA ASP A 74 -19.57 -6.76 -8.86
C ASP A 74 -20.32 -5.42 -8.73
N ARG A 75 -20.77 -5.07 -7.51
CA ARG A 75 -21.42 -3.78 -7.27
C ARG A 75 -20.49 -2.60 -7.51
N ILE A 76 -19.23 -2.71 -7.07
CA ILE A 76 -18.20 -1.68 -7.29
C ILE A 76 -17.93 -1.54 -8.79
N LEU A 77 -17.74 -2.65 -9.50
CA LEU A 77 -17.47 -2.65 -10.94
C LEU A 77 -18.64 -2.07 -11.73
N ALA A 78 -19.88 -2.44 -11.41
CA ALA A 78 -21.07 -1.88 -12.03
C ALA A 78 -21.18 -0.36 -11.79
N ALA A 79 -20.86 0.10 -10.58
CA ALA A 79 -20.82 1.54 -10.28
C ALA A 79 -19.72 2.26 -11.04
N ALA A 80 -18.51 1.68 -11.11
CA ALA A 80 -17.39 2.22 -11.87
C ALA A 80 -17.72 2.34 -13.37
N GLN A 81 -18.32 1.30 -13.96
CA GLN A 81 -18.77 1.33 -15.35
C GLN A 81 -19.81 2.42 -15.61
N ARG A 82 -20.77 2.63 -14.69
CA ARG A 82 -21.72 3.75 -14.80
C ARG A 82 -21.04 5.11 -14.69
N ALA A 83 -20.07 5.25 -13.79
CA ALA A 83 -19.33 6.49 -13.61
C ALA A 83 -18.49 6.81 -14.85
N LEU A 84 -17.79 5.82 -15.40
CA LEU A 84 -16.97 5.99 -16.61
C LEU A 84 -17.78 6.46 -17.82
N ARG A 85 -19.03 6.00 -17.98
CA ARG A 85 -19.91 6.47 -19.06
C ARG A 85 -20.30 7.95 -18.96
N GLN A 86 -20.12 8.58 -17.82
CA GLN A 86 -20.37 10.01 -17.62
C GLN A 86 -19.13 10.86 -17.95
N VAL A 87 -17.96 10.24 -18.12
CA VAL A 87 -16.73 10.93 -18.48
C VAL A 87 -16.69 11.10 -20.01
N PRO A 88 -16.48 12.31 -20.54
CA PRO A 88 -16.32 12.52 -21.98
C PRO A 88 -15.16 11.67 -22.54
N PRO A 89 -15.29 11.03 -23.72
CA PRO A 89 -14.24 10.18 -24.28
C PRO A 89 -12.86 10.86 -24.35
N ALA A 90 -12.81 12.13 -24.74
CA ALA A 90 -11.58 12.91 -24.83
C ALA A 90 -10.86 13.12 -23.47
N GLN A 91 -11.56 12.93 -22.35
CA GLN A 91 -11.01 13.06 -20.99
C GLN A 91 -10.52 11.72 -20.43
N LEU A 92 -10.84 10.58 -21.05
CA LEU A 92 -10.39 9.27 -20.57
C LEU A 92 -8.89 9.08 -20.72
N ASP A 93 -8.31 9.66 -21.77
CA ASP A 93 -6.86 9.61 -22.05
C ASP A 93 -6.11 10.81 -21.48
N ALA A 94 -6.83 11.77 -20.87
CA ALA A 94 -6.22 12.95 -20.32
C ALA A 94 -5.29 12.56 -19.16
N ARG A 95 -4.02 12.98 -19.25
CA ARG A 95 -3.08 12.93 -18.12
C ARG A 95 -3.41 14.09 -17.19
N VAL A 96 -4.45 13.93 -16.38
CA VAL A 96 -5.04 15.02 -15.58
C VAL A 96 -4.20 15.39 -14.34
N VAL A 97 -3.15 14.64 -13.99
CA VAL A 97 -2.35 14.94 -12.78
C VAL A 97 -0.93 15.38 -13.16
N PRO A 98 -0.66 16.71 -13.19
CA PRO A 98 0.69 17.23 -13.32
C PRO A 98 1.62 16.62 -12.25
N GLY A 99 2.78 16.13 -12.68
CA GLY A 99 3.79 15.56 -11.76
C GLY A 99 3.52 14.11 -11.32
N ARG A 100 2.50 13.43 -11.86
CA ARG A 100 2.28 12.00 -11.60
C ARG A 100 2.36 11.18 -12.88
N GLU A 101 3.59 10.91 -13.32
CA GLU A 101 3.88 9.88 -14.33
C GLU A 101 3.18 8.57 -13.94
N ARG A 102 2.47 7.94 -14.88
CA ARG A 102 1.99 6.56 -14.68
C ARG A 102 3.19 5.65 -14.88
N SER A 103 3.48 4.79 -13.89
CA SER A 103 4.43 3.69 -14.06
C SER A 103 3.98 2.80 -15.22
N VAL A 104 4.87 2.56 -16.18
CA VAL A 104 4.69 1.61 -17.30
C VAL A 104 5.01 0.19 -16.85
#